data_AF-A0A3D5P1D3-F1
#
_entry.id   AF-A0A3D5P1D3-F1
#
_cell.length_a   1.000
_cell.length_b   1.000
_cell.length_c   1.000
_cell.angle_alpha   90.00
_cell.angle_beta   90.00
_cell.angle_gamma   90.00
#
_symmetry.space_group_name_H-M   'P 1'
#
loop_
_entity.id
_entity.type
_entity.pdbx_description
1 polymer ?
#
loop_
_entity_poly.entity_id
_entity_poly.type
_entity_poly.pdbx_seq_one_letter_code
_entity_poly.pdbx_strand_id
1 'polypeptide(L)'
;LEDDQGQTILSKRKADFMRVWTKIKDVYDTNTLINGTITRRIKGGMIVNVMGIDSFLPGSQLDVRPIHDFDAYIGKSYDFKIVKLNETR
;
A
#
# COMPACT_ATOMS: atom_id res chain seq x y z
N LEU A 1 -23.75 1.03 33.59
CA LEU A 1 -23.28 -0.25 33.01
C LEU A 1 -22.35 0.14 31.87
N GLU A 2 -21.09 0.38 32.24
CA GLU A 2 -20.04 0.84 31.34
C GLU A 2 -19.22 -0.38 30.93
N ASP A 3 -19.34 -0.79 29.67
CA ASP A 3 -18.41 -1.75 29.07
C ASP A 3 -17.16 -0.99 28.60
N ASP A 4 -16.27 -0.75 29.56
CA ASP A 4 -15.12 0.16 29.49
C ASP A 4 -13.80 -0.47 28.97
N GLN A 5 -13.69 -1.78 28.77
CA GLN A 5 -12.34 -2.39 28.59
C GLN A 5 -12.11 -3.16 27.27
N GLY A 6 -13.10 -3.18 26.36
CA GLY A 6 -13.00 -3.98 25.11
C GLY A 6 -12.89 -3.20 23.80
N GLN A 7 -13.53 -2.02 23.70
CA GLN A 7 -13.58 -1.27 22.42
C GLN A 7 -12.35 -0.40 22.16
N THR A 8 -11.65 0.06 23.19
CA THR A 8 -10.56 1.03 23.04
C THR A 8 -9.34 0.45 22.31
N ILE A 9 -9.08 -0.85 22.46
CA ILE A 9 -7.95 -1.54 21.81
C ILE A 9 -8.23 -1.77 20.33
N LEU A 10 -9.49 -2.06 19.97
CA LEU A 10 -9.92 -2.14 18.58
C LEU A 10 -9.96 -0.74 17.93
N SER A 11 -10.33 0.29 18.69
CA SER A 11 -10.40 1.68 18.20
C SER A 11 -9.05 2.28 17.82
N LYS A 12 -7.95 2.01 18.55
CA LYS A 12 -6.64 2.59 18.19
C LYS A 12 -6.11 2.07 16.86
N ARG A 13 -6.06 0.75 16.67
CA ARG A 13 -5.57 0.15 15.42
C ARG A 13 -6.50 0.52 14.26
N LYS A 14 -7.82 0.42 14.45
CA LYS A 14 -8.81 0.70 13.41
C LYS A 14 -8.83 2.19 13.03
N ALA A 15 -8.60 3.09 13.98
CA ALA A 15 -8.46 4.52 13.70
C ALA A 15 -7.21 4.84 12.87
N ASP A 16 -6.08 4.19 13.15
CA ASP A 16 -4.86 4.37 12.36
C ASP A 16 -5.06 3.89 10.91
N PHE A 17 -5.64 2.70 10.73
CA PHE A 17 -6.01 2.21 9.40
C PHE A 17 -6.99 3.14 8.68
N MET A 18 -8.02 3.65 9.36
CA MET A 18 -8.97 4.60 8.75
C MET A 18 -8.30 5.91 8.32
N ARG A 19 -7.33 6.42 9.08
CA ARG A 19 -6.58 7.64 8.72
C ARG A 19 -5.76 7.43 7.46
N VAL A 20 -5.00 6.33 7.40
CA VAL A 20 -4.22 5.98 6.21
C VAL A 20 -5.13 5.74 5.01
N TRP A 21 -6.24 5.03 5.21
CA TRP A 21 -7.23 4.77 4.15
C TRP A 21 -7.82 6.06 3.57
N THR A 22 -8.17 7.00 4.44
CA THR A 22 -8.67 8.32 4.00
C THR A 22 -7.64 9.04 3.15
N LYS A 23 -6.36 9.00 3.55
CA LYS A 23 -5.27 9.62 2.80
C LYS A 23 -5.00 8.94 1.45
N ILE A 24 -5.08 7.62 1.40
CA ILE A 24 -4.98 6.82 0.18
C ILE A 24 -6.13 7.15 -0.79
N LYS A 25 -7.35 7.32 -0.26
CA LYS A 25 -8.53 7.69 -1.04
C LYS A 25 -8.41 9.09 -1.62
N ASP A 26 -7.91 10.04 -0.82
CA ASP A 26 -7.62 11.41 -1.26
C ASP A 26 -6.56 11.44 -2.38
N VAL A 27 -5.47 10.69 -2.21
CA VAL A 27 -4.42 10.55 -3.24
C VAL A 27 -4.97 9.93 -4.53
N TYR A 28 -5.87 8.95 -4.41
CA TYR A 28 -6.54 8.35 -5.56
C TYR A 28 -7.45 9.36 -6.29
N ASP A 29 -8.26 10.13 -5.55
CA ASP A 29 -9.16 11.15 -6.10
C ASP A 29 -8.40 12.28 -6.80
N THR A 30 -7.35 12.77 -6.14
CA THR A 30 -6.45 13.83 -6.66
C THR A 30 -5.50 13.33 -7.76
N ASN A 31 -5.50 12.04 -8.08
CA ASN A 31 -4.57 11.43 -9.02
C ASN A 31 -3.08 11.64 -8.67
N THR A 32 -2.80 11.84 -7.37
CA THR A 32 -1.46 12.17 -6.88
C THR A 32 -0.56 10.93 -6.85
N LEU A 33 0.74 11.15 -7.00
CA LEU A 33 1.75 10.11 -6.84
C LEU A 33 1.97 9.82 -5.36
N ILE A 34 2.02 8.54 -4.99
CA ILE A 34 2.27 8.09 -3.64
C ILE A 34 3.61 7.38 -3.53
N ASN A 35 4.36 7.72 -2.50
CA ASN A 35 5.65 7.09 -2.25
C ASN A 35 5.41 5.73 -1.58
N GLY A 36 5.91 4.67 -2.21
CA GLY A 36 5.77 3.29 -1.76
C GLY A 36 7.12 2.58 -1.75
N THR A 37 7.32 1.69 -0.80
CA THR A 37 8.56 0.89 -0.71
C THR A 37 8.29 -0.52 -1.15
N ILE A 38 9.06 -1.02 -2.11
CA ILE A 38 8.92 -2.39 -2.57
C ILE A 38 9.42 -3.34 -1.47
N THR A 39 8.53 -4.16 -0.93
CA THR A 39 8.86 -5.09 0.16
C THR A 39 9.29 -6.45 -0.35
N ARG A 40 8.64 -6.96 -1.39
CA ARG A 40 8.93 -8.30 -1.94
C ARG A 40 8.50 -8.41 -3.39
N ARG A 41 9.15 -9.31 -4.13
CA ARG A 41 8.71 -9.72 -5.48
C ARG A 41 7.87 -10.99 -5.41
N ILE A 42 6.91 -11.10 -6.32
CA ILE A 42 6.11 -12.32 -6.54
C ILE A 42 6.12 -12.69 -8.04
N LYS A 43 5.65 -13.89 -8.39
CA LYS A 43 5.72 -14.40 -9.78
C LYS A 43 4.99 -13.54 -10.83
N GLY A 44 4.03 -12.69 -10.42
CA GLY A 44 3.26 -11.82 -11.33
C GLY A 44 3.51 -10.32 -11.14
N GLY A 45 4.43 -9.91 -10.27
CA GLY A 45 4.62 -8.50 -9.94
C GLY A 45 5.39 -8.29 -8.65
N MET A 46 5.15 -7.16 -7.99
CA MET A 46 5.83 -6.75 -6.76
C MET A 46 4.81 -6.32 -5.72
N ILE A 47 5.18 -6.47 -4.46
CA ILE A 47 4.42 -5.95 -3.33
C ILE A 47 5.11 -4.68 -2.87
N VAL A 48 4.31 -3.64 -2.74
CA VAL A 48 4.75 -2.31 -2.36
C VAL A 48 4.02 -1.93 -1.09
N ASN A 49 4.75 -1.63 -0.04
CA ASN A 49 4.19 -1.06 1.16
C ASN A 49 4.01 0.45 0.99
N VAL A 50 2.78 0.92 1.13
CA VAL A 50 2.40 2.32 0.96
C VAL A 50 1.70 2.79 2.23
N MET A 51 2.36 3.61 3.03
CA MET A 51 1.83 4.14 4.30
C MET A 51 1.29 3.06 5.26
N GLY A 52 1.85 1.85 5.23
CA GLY A 52 1.40 0.72 6.06
C GLY A 52 0.33 -0.17 5.42
N ILE A 53 -0.04 0.08 4.16
CA ILE A 53 -0.89 -0.80 3.36
C ILE A 53 -0.03 -1.53 2.33
N ASP A 54 -0.15 -2.86 2.28
CA ASP A 54 0.47 -3.66 1.23
C ASP A 54 -0.36 -3.55 -0.06
N SER A 55 0.25 -2.97 -1.09
CA SER A 55 -0.30 -2.83 -2.42
C SER A 55 0.39 -3.78 -3.40
N PHE A 56 -0.32 -4.17 -4.45
CA PHE A 56 0.21 -5.03 -5.51
C PHE A 56 0.50 -4.22 -6.76
N LEU A 57 1.75 -4.29 -7.22
CA LEU A 57 2.22 -3.72 -8.47
C LEU A 57 2.33 -4.85 -9.52
N PRO A 58 1.51 -4.86 -10.59
CA PRO A 58 1.63 -5.86 -11.65
C PRO A 58 2.96 -5.71 -12.42
N GLY A 59 3.64 -6.82 -12.65
CA GLY A 59 4.94 -6.83 -13.33
C GLY A 59 4.85 -6.42 -14.80
N SER A 60 3.69 -6.56 -15.44
CA SER A 60 3.46 -6.10 -16.82
C SER A 60 3.53 -4.58 -16.99
N GLN A 61 3.41 -3.82 -15.90
CA GLN A 61 3.53 -2.37 -15.89
C GLN A 61 4.96 -1.91 -15.53
N LEU A 62 5.81 -2.85 -15.10
CA LEU A 62 7.22 -2.66 -14.83
C LEU A 62 8.03 -2.82 -16.13
N ASP A 63 7.64 -2.07 -17.16
CA ASP A 63 8.22 -2.10 -18.50
C ASP A 63 9.58 -1.36 -18.51
N VAL A 64 10.56 -1.91 -17.79
CA VAL A 64 11.90 -1.30 -17.66
C VAL A 64 12.96 -2.28 -18.11
N ARG A 65 13.00 -2.59 -19.42
CA ARG A 65 14.06 -3.41 -20.05
C ARG A 65 14.10 -4.85 -19.48
N PRO A 66 14.90 -5.78 -20.03
CA PRO A 66 15.19 -7.04 -19.34
C PRO A 66 15.92 -6.73 -18.03
N ILE A 67 15.15 -6.54 -16.95
CA ILE A 67 15.67 -6.34 -15.60
C ILE A 67 16.26 -7.68 -15.16
N HIS A 68 17.58 -7.77 -15.18
CA HIS A 68 18.30 -8.97 -14.72
C HIS A 68 18.11 -9.19 -13.21
N ASP A 69 17.86 -8.11 -12.46
CA ASP A 69 17.78 -8.13 -10.99
C ASP A 69 16.58 -7.33 -10.46
N PHE A 70 15.42 -8.00 -10.35
CA PHE A 70 14.26 -7.47 -9.61
C PHE A 70 14.57 -7.23 -8.13
N ASP A 71 15.57 -7.95 -7.59
CA ASP A 71 16.05 -7.81 -6.23
C ASP A 71 16.68 -6.43 -5.96
N ALA A 72 17.21 -5.76 -6.98
CA ALA A 72 17.78 -4.41 -6.86
C ALA A 72 16.74 -3.32 -6.53
N TYR A 73 15.45 -3.65 -6.62
CA TYR A 73 14.33 -2.77 -6.33
C TYR A 73 13.72 -3.05 -4.95
N ILE A 74 13.98 -4.22 -4.36
CA ILE A 74 13.51 -4.55 -3.02
C ILE A 74 14.16 -3.61 -2.01
N GLY A 75 13.36 -3.04 -1.11
CA GLY A 75 13.78 -2.06 -0.11
C GLY A 75 13.92 -0.63 -0.63
N LYS A 76 13.71 -0.37 -1.93
CA LYS A 76 13.71 0.98 -2.48
C LYS A 76 12.31 1.58 -2.51
N SER A 77 12.26 2.89 -2.29
CA SER A 77 11.05 3.69 -2.36
C SER A 77 10.94 4.37 -3.72
N TYR A 78 9.78 4.27 -4.34
CA TYR A 78 9.45 4.91 -5.61
C TYR A 78 8.06 5.53 -5.54
N ASP A 79 7.81 6.47 -6.45
CA ASP A 79 6.51 7.09 -6.62
C ASP A 79 5.62 6.23 -7.51
N PHE A 80 4.51 5.78 -6.94
CA PHE A 80 3.51 4.95 -7.59
C PHE A 80 2.22 5.72 -7.76
N LYS A 81 1.47 5.40 -8.81
CA LYS A 81 0.13 5.91 -9.01
C LYS A 81 -0.89 4.84 -8.64
N ILE A 82 -1.86 5.20 -7.81
CA ILE A 82 -2.93 4.28 -7.44
C ILE A 82 -3.93 4.23 -8.59
N VAL A 83 -4.05 3.07 -9.24
CA VAL A 83 -5.00 2.86 -10.34
C VAL A 83 -6.30 2.22 -9.84
N LYS A 84 -6.23 1.43 -8.76
CA LYS A 84 -7.38 0.73 -8.21
C LYS A 84 -7.24 0.54 -6.70
N LEU A 85 -8.30 0.85 -5.96
CA LEU A 85 -8.44 0.53 -4.54
C LEU A 85 -9.41 -0.63 -4.39
N ASN A 86 -9.01 -1.67 -3.65
CA ASN A 86 -9.92 -2.74 -3.25
C ASN A 86 -10.09 -2.67 -1.73
N GLU A 87 -11.30 -2.31 -1.29
CA GLU A 87 -11.69 -2.45 0.12
C GLU A 87 -12.16 -3.89 0.31
N THR A 88 -11.31 -4.77 0.86
CA THR A 88 -11.80 -6.04 1.39
C THR A 88 -12.59 -5.71 2.66
N ARG A 89 -13.91 -5.75 2.54
CA ARG A 89 -14.85 -5.79 3.67
C ARG A 89 -14.90 -7.19 4.26
#